data_AF-A0A2E6U753-F1
#
_entry.id   AF-A0A2E6U753-F1
#
_cell.length_a   1.000
_cell.length_b   1.000
_cell.length_c   1.000
_cell.angle_alpha   90.00
_cell.angle_beta   90.00
_cell.angle_gamma   90.00
#
_symmetry.space_group_name_H-M   'P 1'
#
loop_
_entity.id
_entity.type
_entity.pdbx_description
1 polymer ?
#
loop_
_entity_poly.entity_id
_entity_poly.type
_entity_poly.pdbx_seq_one_letter_code
_entity_poly.pdbx_strand_id
1 'polypeptide(L)'
;MDEEDDGLDVEEEVLHNAMICPSCAEFEGHDILASKPKGSGHDHRVRCQGCGHVYTVHLRPPKAVVVPFMLTDGPESQMVALELDADEVLDIDDVFEDGGMLWRVTHLEDSDGQSITTGVAENVRRVVALREDLIRVRITLTVGDRSRPDHMVCQPDTTFTAGTMIDHGGRTWILRAIHTGRGRTLKGTVPANRIVRMYLHQPPAPEPTKPMSGRERRQAWKEGRLGFNPNPVVPRQNEDRGRKRGRR
;
A
#
# COMPACT_ATOMS: atom_id res chain seq x y z
N MET A 1 -43.49 47.38 -23.18
CA MET A 1 -42.27 46.98 -22.45
C MET A 1 -41.84 45.70 -23.11
N ASP A 2 -40.90 45.94 -24.00
CA ASP A 2 -40.28 45.04 -24.95
C ASP A 2 -39.44 44.01 -24.20
N GLU A 3 -39.58 42.74 -24.57
CA GLU A 3 -38.55 41.71 -24.39
C GLU A 3 -38.76 40.72 -25.55
N GLU A 4 -38.30 41.13 -26.75
CA GLU A 4 -38.00 40.21 -27.85
C GLU A 4 -36.70 39.49 -27.48
N ASP A 5 -36.83 38.26 -26.99
CA ASP A 5 -35.74 37.30 -26.84
C ASP A 5 -35.36 36.79 -28.24
N ASP A 6 -34.48 37.54 -28.90
CA ASP A 6 -33.92 37.20 -30.21
C ASP A 6 -32.89 36.09 -30.03
N GLY A 7 -33.40 34.87 -29.81
CA GLY A 7 -32.63 33.64 -29.76
C GLY A 7 -32.04 33.35 -31.13
N LEU A 8 -30.86 33.92 -31.41
CA LEU A 8 -30.04 33.57 -32.55
C LEU A 8 -29.66 32.09 -32.43
N ASP A 9 -30.37 31.23 -33.15
CA ASP A 9 -29.93 29.87 -33.48
C ASP A 9 -28.64 29.99 -34.29
N VAL A 10 -27.50 30.03 -33.59
CA VAL A 10 -26.18 29.94 -34.21
C VAL A 10 -26.08 28.52 -34.74
N GLU A 11 -26.27 28.33 -36.05
CA GLU A 11 -25.97 27.07 -36.72
C GLU A 11 -24.48 26.79 -36.53
N GLU A 12 -24.17 25.94 -35.54
CA GLU A 12 -22.81 25.52 -35.24
C GLU A 12 -22.35 24.59 -36.38
N GLU A 13 -21.62 25.15 -37.34
CA GLU A 13 -21.12 24.41 -38.49
C GLU A 13 -20.08 23.39 -38.02
N VAL A 14 -20.47 22.12 -37.93
CA VAL A 14 -19.59 21.04 -37.48
C VAL A 14 -18.58 20.71 -38.58
N LEU A 15 -17.34 21.20 -38.42
CA LEU A 15 -16.24 20.85 -39.31
C LEU A 15 -15.81 19.38 -39.09
N HIS A 16 -16.08 18.54 -40.09
CA HIS A 16 -15.62 17.16 -40.10
C HIS A 16 -14.12 17.06 -40.43
N ASN A 17 -13.40 16.17 -39.75
CA ASN A 17 -11.95 15.93 -39.94
C ASN A 17 -11.11 17.22 -39.84
N ALA A 18 -11.49 18.12 -38.92
CA ALA A 18 -10.84 19.40 -38.77
C ALA A 18 -9.39 19.24 -38.25
N MET A 19 -8.44 19.85 -38.95
CA MET A 19 -7.03 19.87 -38.57
C MET A 19 -6.33 21.10 -39.15
N ILE A 20 -5.18 21.45 -38.58
CA ILE A 20 -4.35 22.56 -39.09
C ILE A 20 -3.74 22.15 -40.43
N CYS A 21 -4.07 22.90 -41.49
CA CYS A 21 -3.49 22.65 -42.80
C CYS A 21 -2.03 23.15 -42.85
N PRO A 22 -1.05 22.33 -43.27
CA PRO A 22 0.35 22.75 -43.34
C PRO A 22 0.63 23.84 -44.40
N SER A 23 -0.31 24.07 -45.32
CA SER A 23 -0.13 25.06 -46.39
C SER A 23 -0.74 26.43 -46.07
N CYS A 24 -1.90 26.50 -45.43
CA CYS A 24 -2.52 27.77 -45.05
C CYS A 24 -2.41 28.09 -43.56
N ALA A 25 -1.96 27.13 -42.73
CA ALA A 25 -1.88 27.22 -41.27
C ALA A 25 -3.21 27.52 -40.56
N GLU A 26 -4.33 27.45 -41.28
CA GLU A 26 -5.68 27.62 -40.74
C GLU A 26 -6.26 26.27 -40.28
N PHE A 27 -7.17 26.34 -39.31
CA PHE A 27 -7.92 25.20 -38.80
C PHE A 27 -9.14 24.95 -39.70
N GLU A 28 -9.02 23.93 -40.56
CA GLU A 28 -9.96 23.72 -41.66
C GLU A 28 -10.44 22.27 -41.72
N GLY A 29 -11.63 22.05 -42.29
CA GLY A 29 -12.12 20.72 -42.66
C GLY A 29 -11.27 20.09 -43.77
N HIS A 30 -11.13 18.76 -43.73
CA HIS A 30 -10.34 18.01 -44.70
C HIS A 30 -11.10 16.81 -45.30
N ASP A 31 -11.14 16.74 -46.64
CA ASP A 31 -11.73 15.61 -47.37
C ASP A 31 -10.73 14.45 -47.47
N ILE A 32 -11.13 13.25 -47.06
CA ILE A 32 -10.31 12.05 -47.21
C ILE A 32 -10.44 11.54 -48.65
N LEU A 33 -9.38 11.69 -49.45
CA LEU A 33 -9.33 11.23 -50.84
C LEU A 33 -8.98 9.74 -50.96
N ALA A 34 -8.12 9.24 -50.08
CA ALA A 34 -7.73 7.83 -50.02
C ALA A 34 -7.23 7.48 -48.62
N SER A 35 -7.45 6.23 -48.19
CA SER A 35 -6.85 5.66 -46.99
C SER A 35 -6.06 4.41 -47.35
N LYS A 36 -4.88 4.26 -46.77
CA LYS A 36 -4.05 3.06 -46.91
C LYS A 36 -3.70 2.54 -45.51
N PRO A 37 -4.04 1.28 -45.17
CA PRO A 37 -3.62 0.68 -43.92
C PRO A 37 -2.09 0.47 -43.92
N LYS A 38 -1.45 0.74 -42.79
CA LYS A 38 0.00 0.64 -42.62
C LYS A 38 0.36 0.31 -41.16
N GLY A 39 0.78 -0.92 -40.92
CA GLY A 39 0.94 -1.43 -39.55
C GLY A 39 -0.40 -1.51 -38.84
N SER A 40 -0.47 -1.01 -37.60
CA SER A 40 -1.71 -0.85 -36.82
C SER A 40 -2.47 0.46 -37.11
N GLY A 41 -1.97 1.31 -38.00
CA GLY A 41 -2.56 2.61 -38.32
C GLY A 41 -2.91 2.81 -39.80
N HIS A 42 -3.23 4.05 -40.16
CA HIS A 42 -3.66 4.44 -41.50
C HIS A 42 -2.94 5.70 -41.97
N ASP A 43 -2.50 5.68 -43.24
CA ASP A 43 -2.05 6.88 -43.93
C ASP A 43 -3.23 7.40 -44.78
N HIS A 44 -3.72 8.60 -44.46
CA HIS A 44 -4.83 9.26 -45.17
C HIS A 44 -4.30 10.34 -46.10
N ARG A 45 -4.60 10.22 -47.39
CA ARG A 45 -4.40 11.32 -48.33
C ARG A 45 -5.62 12.23 -48.24
N VAL A 46 -5.41 13.45 -47.79
CA VAL A 46 -6.47 14.43 -47.52
C VAL A 46 -6.35 15.66 -48.41
N ARG A 47 -7.46 16.38 -48.60
CA ARG A 47 -7.51 17.68 -49.26
C ARG A 47 -8.11 18.71 -48.30
N CYS A 48 -7.41 19.82 -48.07
CA CYS A 48 -7.95 20.95 -47.30
C CYS A 48 -9.13 21.60 -48.02
N GLN A 49 -10.23 21.86 -47.32
CA GLN A 49 -11.42 22.51 -47.88
C GLN A 49 -11.21 24.02 -48.11
N GLY A 50 -10.42 24.68 -47.25
CA GLY A 50 -10.13 26.12 -47.38
C GLY A 50 -9.19 26.50 -48.53
N CYS A 51 -8.10 25.74 -48.73
CA CYS A 51 -7.06 26.08 -49.73
C CYS A 51 -6.82 25.04 -50.82
N GLY A 52 -7.49 23.87 -50.76
CA GLY A 52 -7.36 22.80 -51.75
C GLY A 52 -6.05 21.99 -51.68
N HIS A 53 -5.16 22.28 -50.73
CA HIS A 53 -3.87 21.59 -50.60
C HIS A 53 -4.06 20.10 -50.31
N VAL A 54 -3.36 19.23 -51.06
CA VAL A 54 -3.43 17.78 -50.91
C VAL A 54 -2.15 17.25 -50.27
N TYR A 55 -2.27 16.59 -49.13
CA TYR A 55 -1.14 16.03 -48.39
C TYR A 55 -1.53 14.71 -47.71
N THR A 56 -0.56 14.03 -47.11
CA THR A 56 -0.78 12.75 -46.43
C THR A 56 -0.62 12.93 -44.92
N VAL A 57 -1.64 12.52 -44.19
CA VAL A 57 -1.68 12.48 -42.72
C VAL A 57 -1.37 11.05 -42.29
N HIS A 58 -0.46 10.91 -41.33
CA HIS A 58 -0.03 9.61 -40.82
C HIS A 58 -0.66 9.38 -39.45
N LEU A 59 -1.78 8.67 -39.41
CA LEU A 59 -2.51 8.34 -38.17
C LEU A 59 -2.12 6.93 -37.75
N ARG A 60 -0.97 6.82 -37.08
CA ARG A 60 -0.39 5.55 -36.65
C ARG A 60 -0.07 5.61 -35.15
N PRO A 61 -0.46 4.59 -34.35
CA PRO A 61 0.03 4.47 -32.98
C PRO A 61 1.56 4.44 -32.94
N PRO A 62 2.18 4.89 -31.83
CA PRO A 62 3.60 4.66 -31.59
C PRO A 62 3.95 3.18 -31.74
N LYS A 63 5.21 2.91 -32.05
CA LYS A 63 5.69 1.53 -32.17
C LYS A 63 5.67 0.91 -30.78
N ALA A 64 4.94 -0.18 -30.57
CA ALA A 64 5.00 -0.93 -29.32
C ALA A 64 6.29 -1.78 -29.25
N VAL A 65 6.89 -1.87 -28.07
CA VAL A 65 8.03 -2.72 -27.74
C VAL A 65 7.70 -3.58 -26.52
N VAL A 66 8.22 -4.81 -26.50
CA VAL A 66 8.03 -5.72 -25.37
C VAL A 66 9.29 -5.74 -24.52
N VAL A 67 9.18 -5.23 -23.29
CA VAL A 67 10.30 -5.14 -22.35
C VAL A 67 10.11 -6.18 -21.25
N PRO A 68 11.14 -6.99 -20.91
CA PRO A 68 11.05 -7.94 -19.81
C PRO A 68 11.26 -7.24 -18.45
N PHE A 69 10.30 -7.45 -17.55
CA PHE A 69 10.30 -6.98 -16.17
C PHE A 69 10.52 -8.15 -15.22
N MET A 70 11.45 -8.01 -14.29
CA MET A 70 11.60 -8.88 -13.14
C MET A 70 10.86 -8.25 -11.96
N LEU A 71 9.71 -8.82 -11.61
CA LEU A 71 8.88 -8.36 -10.50
C LEU A 71 9.21 -9.20 -9.27
N THR A 72 9.63 -8.55 -8.18
CA THR A 72 10.05 -9.25 -6.94
C THR A 72 9.18 -8.84 -5.75
N ASP A 73 8.45 -9.80 -5.18
CA ASP A 73 7.70 -9.70 -3.92
C ASP A 73 8.38 -10.55 -2.84
N GLY A 74 9.15 -9.89 -1.98
CA GLY A 74 9.82 -10.55 -0.87
C GLY A 74 10.79 -11.64 -1.35
N PRO A 75 10.55 -12.93 -1.04
CA PRO A 75 11.41 -14.02 -1.48
C PRO A 75 11.07 -14.56 -2.88
N GLU A 76 9.98 -14.11 -3.50
CA GLU A 76 9.51 -14.60 -4.79
C GLU A 76 9.79 -13.57 -5.89
N SER A 77 10.26 -14.05 -7.03
CA SER A 77 10.52 -13.22 -8.22
C SER A 77 9.94 -13.89 -9.45
N GLN A 78 9.31 -13.11 -10.33
CA GLN A 78 8.77 -13.59 -11.59
C GLN A 78 9.22 -12.69 -12.74
N MET A 79 9.35 -13.29 -13.93
CA MET A 79 9.59 -12.55 -15.17
C MET A 79 8.26 -12.34 -15.88
N VAL A 80 7.94 -11.10 -16.19
CA VAL A 80 6.76 -10.68 -16.96
C VAL A 80 7.25 -9.88 -18.17
N ALA A 81 6.53 -9.95 -19.28
CA ALA A 81 6.81 -9.15 -20.47
C ALA A 81 5.72 -8.10 -20.59
N LEU A 82 6.09 -6.82 -20.50
CA LEU A 82 5.15 -5.70 -20.62
C LEU A 82 5.30 -5.03 -21.99
N GLU A 83 4.17 -4.66 -22.59
CA GLU A 83 4.11 -3.92 -23.85
C GLU A 83 4.08 -2.42 -23.53
N LEU A 84 5.09 -1.70 -24.02
CA LEU A 84 5.30 -0.27 -23.80
C LEU A 84 5.42 0.44 -25.14
N ASP A 85 5.17 1.75 -25.17
CA ASP A 85 5.47 2.56 -26.35
C ASP A 85 6.99 2.71 -26.51
N ALA A 86 7.51 2.63 -27.74
CA ALA A 86 8.94 2.66 -28.01
C ALA A 86 9.63 3.92 -27.50
N ASP A 87 8.91 5.04 -27.49
CA ASP A 87 9.37 6.35 -27.02
C ASP A 87 9.05 6.62 -25.54
N GLU A 88 8.46 5.66 -24.81
CA GLU A 88 8.20 5.76 -23.38
C GLU A 88 9.52 5.84 -22.61
N VAL A 89 9.63 6.81 -21.70
CA VAL A 89 10.81 7.00 -20.84
C VAL A 89 10.56 6.31 -19.52
N LEU A 90 11.46 5.42 -19.14
CA LEU A 90 11.45 4.70 -17.88
C LEU A 90 12.54 5.26 -16.96
N ASP A 91 12.16 5.58 -15.73
CA ASP A 91 13.04 6.08 -14.69
C ASP A 91 13.10 5.14 -13.48
N ILE A 92 14.21 5.20 -12.74
CA ILE A 92 14.24 4.62 -11.40
C ILE A 92 13.20 5.34 -10.53
N ASP A 93 12.56 4.59 -9.63
CA ASP A 93 11.47 5.01 -8.74
C ASP A 93 10.10 5.20 -9.42
N ASP A 94 9.97 4.96 -10.73
CA ASP A 94 8.67 4.91 -11.39
C ASP A 94 7.79 3.81 -10.78
N VAL A 95 6.50 4.13 -10.61
CA VAL A 95 5.50 3.23 -10.03
C VAL A 95 4.44 2.90 -11.07
N PHE A 96 4.21 1.60 -11.26
CA PHE A 96 3.20 1.08 -12.19
C PHE A 96 2.37 -0.02 -11.54
N GLU A 97 1.21 -0.32 -12.15
CA GLU A 97 0.33 -1.41 -11.72
C GLU A 97 0.49 -2.62 -12.65
N ASP A 98 0.65 -3.81 -12.07
CA ASP A 98 0.54 -5.08 -12.78
C ASP A 98 -0.07 -6.15 -11.86
N GLY A 99 -1.05 -6.89 -12.38
CA GLY A 99 -1.74 -7.94 -11.60
C GLY A 99 -2.47 -7.45 -10.34
N GLY A 100 -2.90 -6.17 -10.30
CA GLY A 100 -3.54 -5.55 -9.14
C GLY A 100 -2.58 -5.24 -7.98
N MET A 101 -1.27 -5.24 -8.24
CA MET A 101 -0.22 -4.86 -7.29
C MET A 101 0.54 -3.65 -7.84
N LEU A 102 1.07 -2.81 -6.94
CA LEU A 102 1.91 -1.68 -7.33
C LEU A 102 3.38 -2.08 -7.26
N TRP A 103 4.14 -1.72 -8.28
CA TRP A 103 5.54 -2.07 -8.44
C TRP A 103 6.35 -0.79 -8.66
N ARG A 104 7.47 -0.67 -7.95
CA ARG A 104 8.43 0.43 -8.09
C ARG A 104 9.67 -0.06 -8.82
N VAL A 105 10.06 0.62 -9.89
CA VAL A 105 11.31 0.38 -10.61
C VAL A 105 12.50 0.66 -9.70
N THR A 106 13.40 -0.31 -9.57
CA THR A 106 14.62 -0.20 -8.75
C THR A 106 15.89 -0.38 -9.55
N HIS A 107 15.80 -1.00 -10.71
CA HIS A 107 16.94 -1.18 -11.61
C HIS A 107 16.50 -1.15 -13.07
N LEU A 108 17.31 -0.50 -13.89
CA LEU A 108 17.18 -0.47 -15.34
C LEU A 108 18.50 -0.91 -15.95
N GLU A 109 18.42 -1.75 -16.97
CA GLU A 109 19.56 -2.19 -17.77
C GLU A 109 19.37 -1.79 -19.24
N ASP A 110 20.39 -1.17 -19.83
CA ASP A 110 20.41 -0.84 -21.26
C ASP A 110 20.66 -2.07 -22.15
N SER A 111 20.62 -1.87 -23.46
CA SER A 111 20.91 -2.91 -24.47
C SER A 111 22.25 -3.61 -24.27
N ASP A 112 23.27 -2.90 -23.76
CA ASP A 112 24.61 -3.43 -23.50
C ASP A 112 24.72 -4.15 -22.15
N GLY A 113 23.66 -4.10 -21.32
CA GLY A 113 23.60 -4.68 -19.99
C GLY A 113 24.22 -3.79 -18.90
N GLN A 114 24.43 -2.51 -19.17
CA GLN A 114 24.89 -1.54 -18.18
C GLN A 114 23.70 -1.00 -17.39
N SER A 115 23.94 -0.73 -16.11
CA SER A 115 22.96 -0.12 -15.22
C SER A 115 22.78 1.37 -15.55
N ILE A 116 21.55 1.77 -15.83
CA ILE A 116 21.17 3.15 -16.14
C ILE A 116 20.15 3.66 -15.12
N THR A 117 19.99 4.99 -15.04
CA THR A 117 18.99 5.63 -14.15
C THR A 117 17.71 6.03 -14.89
N THR A 118 17.80 6.25 -16.19
CA THR A 118 16.73 6.66 -17.09
C THR A 118 17.00 6.04 -18.46
N GLY A 119 15.95 5.64 -19.17
CA GLY A 119 16.10 5.04 -20.49
C GLY A 119 14.80 5.00 -21.27
N VAL A 120 14.88 5.21 -22.57
CA VAL A 120 13.75 5.03 -23.49
C VAL A 120 13.49 3.52 -23.66
N ALA A 121 12.23 3.09 -23.61
CA ALA A 121 11.82 1.69 -23.60
C ALA A 121 12.44 0.87 -24.74
N GLU A 122 12.58 1.43 -25.94
CA GLU A 122 13.24 0.78 -27.08
C GLU A 122 14.71 0.37 -26.81
N ASN A 123 15.40 1.07 -25.91
CA ASN A 123 16.80 0.83 -25.56
C ASN A 123 16.97 0.11 -24.21
N VAL A 124 15.87 -0.19 -23.51
CA VAL A 124 15.89 -0.90 -22.23
C VAL A 124 15.83 -2.40 -22.47
N ARG A 125 16.85 -3.10 -22.00
CA ARG A 125 16.94 -4.56 -22.10
C ARG A 125 16.12 -5.26 -21.04
N ARG A 126 16.11 -4.72 -19.82
CA ARG A 126 15.45 -5.33 -18.66
C ARG A 126 15.16 -4.28 -17.60
N VAL A 127 14.02 -4.45 -16.93
CA VAL A 127 13.63 -3.68 -15.75
C VAL A 127 13.52 -4.61 -14.55
N VAL A 128 13.94 -4.15 -13.37
CA VAL A 128 13.70 -4.83 -12.09
C VAL A 128 12.84 -3.93 -11.23
N ALA A 129 11.73 -4.46 -10.74
CA ALA A 129 10.80 -3.74 -9.90
C ALA A 129 10.51 -4.52 -8.60
N LEU A 130 10.37 -3.77 -7.51
CA LEU A 130 9.96 -4.29 -6.21
C LEU A 130 8.52 -3.90 -5.93
N ARG A 131 7.79 -4.80 -5.27
CA ARG A 131 6.44 -4.51 -4.82
C ARG A 131 6.44 -3.32 -3.84
N GLU A 132 5.55 -2.38 -4.06
CA GLU A 132 5.50 -1.09 -3.36
C GLU A 132 4.29 -0.95 -2.43
N ASP A 133 3.13 -1.50 -2.80
CA ASP A 133 1.87 -1.38 -2.05
C ASP A 133 1.94 -2.04 -0.65
N LEU A 134 2.82 -3.02 -0.47
CA LEU A 134 2.99 -3.76 0.78
C LEU A 134 4.47 -3.94 1.12
N ILE A 135 4.79 -3.87 2.42
CA ILE A 135 6.12 -4.15 2.95
C ILE A 135 6.11 -5.28 3.96
N ARG A 136 7.23 -6.02 4.01
CA ARG A 136 7.43 -7.14 4.93
C ARG A 136 8.23 -6.69 6.15
N VAL A 137 7.54 -6.45 7.25
CA VAL A 137 8.18 -6.10 8.53
C VAL A 137 8.61 -7.38 9.25
N ARG A 138 9.90 -7.50 9.56
CA ARG A 138 10.42 -8.65 10.31
C ARG A 138 9.88 -8.62 11.74
N ILE A 139 9.47 -9.77 12.25
CA ILE A 139 9.02 -9.91 13.64
C ILE A 139 9.80 -11.02 14.35
N THR A 140 9.92 -10.90 15.66
CA THR A 140 10.39 -11.96 16.55
C THR A 140 9.28 -12.28 17.52
N LEU A 141 8.85 -13.52 17.55
CA LEU A 141 7.76 -14.01 18.38
C LEU A 141 8.34 -14.78 19.56
N THR A 142 8.07 -14.31 20.78
CA THR A 142 8.63 -14.84 22.02
C THR A 142 7.55 -15.46 22.90
N VAL A 143 7.74 -16.72 23.28
CA VAL A 143 6.90 -17.49 24.20
C VAL A 143 7.79 -18.02 25.31
N GLY A 144 7.58 -17.53 26.55
CA GLY A 144 8.46 -17.85 27.67
C GLY A 144 9.91 -17.46 27.36
N ASP A 145 10.79 -18.46 27.30
CA ASP A 145 12.23 -18.34 27.00
C ASP A 145 12.57 -18.58 25.52
N ARG A 146 11.61 -18.99 24.69
CA ARG A 146 11.84 -19.34 23.27
C ARG A 146 11.43 -18.20 22.36
N SER A 147 12.25 -17.92 21.35
CA SER A 147 11.92 -16.96 20.30
C SER A 147 12.03 -17.59 18.91
N ARG A 148 11.15 -17.19 18.00
CA ARG A 148 11.20 -17.57 16.58
C ARG A 148 11.11 -16.34 15.67
N PRO A 149 11.88 -16.29 14.56
CA PRO A 149 11.72 -15.25 13.56
C PRO A 149 10.48 -15.51 12.72
N ASP A 150 9.84 -14.44 12.26
CA ASP A 150 8.74 -14.45 11.31
C ASP A 150 8.67 -13.09 10.60
N HIS A 151 7.67 -12.85 9.77
CA HIS A 151 7.41 -11.55 9.15
C HIS A 151 5.91 -11.27 9.10
N MET A 152 5.56 -9.99 9.01
CA MET A 152 4.19 -9.52 8.83
C MET A 152 4.15 -8.60 7.61
N VAL A 153 3.11 -8.75 6.80
CA VAL A 153 2.89 -7.94 5.59
C VAL A 153 1.88 -6.86 5.93
N CYS A 154 2.19 -5.61 5.59
CA CYS A 154 1.34 -4.45 5.86
C CYS A 154 1.66 -3.31 4.88
N GLN A 155 0.80 -2.31 4.80
CA GLN A 155 1.05 -1.13 3.98
C GLN A 155 2.21 -0.29 4.56
N PRO A 156 3.00 0.41 3.74
CA PRO A 156 4.16 1.20 4.18
C PRO A 156 3.87 2.23 5.27
N ASP A 157 2.68 2.81 5.23
CA ASP A 157 2.17 3.86 6.13
C ASP A 157 1.49 3.30 7.39
N THR A 158 1.24 2.00 7.45
CA THR A 158 0.69 1.33 8.64
C THR A 158 1.55 1.64 9.85
N THR A 159 0.94 2.07 10.95
CA THR A 159 1.68 2.44 12.15
C THR A 159 1.60 1.38 13.23
N PHE A 160 2.71 1.15 13.92
CA PHE A 160 2.80 0.20 15.03
C PHE A 160 3.21 0.94 16.30
N THR A 161 2.49 0.66 17.39
CA THR A 161 2.72 1.31 18.68
C THR A 161 3.24 0.31 19.71
N ALA A 162 4.41 0.58 20.29
CA ALA A 162 4.95 -0.28 21.33
C ALA A 162 4.01 -0.30 22.57
N GLY A 163 3.67 -1.50 23.03
CA GLY A 163 2.75 -1.77 24.13
C GLY A 163 1.35 -2.24 23.69
N THR A 164 1.02 -2.20 22.40
CA THR A 164 -0.29 -2.65 21.91
C THR A 164 -0.35 -4.15 21.66
N MET A 165 -1.56 -4.67 21.53
CA MET A 165 -1.80 -6.04 21.08
C MET A 165 -1.85 -6.09 19.55
N ILE A 166 -1.28 -7.16 18.98
CA ILE A 166 -1.25 -7.45 17.54
C ILE A 166 -1.69 -8.90 17.34
N ASP A 167 -2.60 -9.13 16.40
CA ASP A 167 -2.96 -10.47 15.97
C ASP A 167 -2.05 -10.92 14.83
N HIS A 168 -1.37 -12.07 15.03
CA HIS A 168 -0.50 -12.67 14.03
C HIS A 168 -0.51 -14.19 14.14
N GLY A 169 -0.74 -14.88 13.01
CA GLY A 169 -0.79 -16.34 12.96
C GLY A 169 -1.88 -16.95 13.85
N GLY A 170 -3.06 -16.32 13.91
CA GLY A 170 -4.20 -16.77 14.72
C GLY A 170 -4.03 -16.65 16.24
N ARG A 171 -3.05 -15.86 16.70
CA ARG A 171 -2.81 -15.59 18.12
C ARG A 171 -2.59 -14.11 18.35
N THR A 172 -2.97 -13.63 19.53
CA THR A 172 -2.71 -12.27 19.98
C THR A 172 -1.36 -12.19 20.69
N TRP A 173 -0.60 -11.15 20.37
CA TRP A 173 0.75 -10.88 20.89
C TRP A 173 0.83 -9.45 21.40
N ILE A 174 1.66 -9.19 22.41
CA ILE A 174 2.01 -7.84 22.86
C ILE A 174 3.24 -7.37 22.11
N LEU A 175 3.14 -6.24 21.39
CA LEU A 175 4.27 -5.58 20.76
C LEU A 175 5.16 -4.95 21.84
N ARG A 176 6.22 -5.64 22.26
CA ARG A 176 7.08 -5.22 23.37
C ARG A 176 8.05 -4.10 23.00
N ALA A 177 8.58 -4.14 21.78
CA ALA A 177 9.60 -3.23 21.29
C ALA A 177 9.62 -3.15 19.76
N ILE A 178 10.01 -2.00 19.23
CA ILE A 178 10.20 -1.75 17.80
C ILE A 178 11.66 -1.34 17.57
N HIS A 179 12.34 -1.95 16.62
CA HIS A 179 13.69 -1.55 16.22
C HIS A 179 13.63 -0.78 14.91
N THR A 180 14.20 0.43 14.87
CA THR A 180 14.19 1.36 13.72
C THR A 180 15.56 1.53 13.07
N GLY A 181 16.50 0.60 13.31
CA GLY A 181 17.89 0.70 12.87
C GLY A 181 18.75 1.61 13.76
N ARG A 182 18.24 2.79 14.15
CA ARG A 182 18.93 3.72 15.07
C ARG A 182 18.88 3.30 16.54
N GLY A 183 17.93 2.43 16.92
CA GLY A 183 17.75 2.01 18.30
C GLY A 183 16.49 1.18 18.50
N ARG A 184 16.17 0.85 19.76
CA ARG A 184 14.93 0.17 20.15
C ARG A 184 13.98 1.14 20.84
N THR A 185 12.80 1.28 20.26
CA THR A 185 11.69 2.06 20.78
C THR A 185 10.83 1.15 21.66
N LEU A 186 10.82 1.40 22.97
CA LEU A 186 9.99 0.67 23.94
C LEU A 186 8.65 1.34 24.21
N LYS A 187 8.48 2.60 23.76
CA LYS A 187 7.27 3.41 23.86
C LYS A 187 7.18 4.30 22.62
N GLY A 188 5.99 4.44 22.05
CA GLY A 188 5.73 5.31 20.90
C GLY A 188 5.29 4.55 19.65
N THR A 189 4.89 5.33 18.65
CA THR A 189 4.31 4.88 17.39
C THR A 189 5.32 5.08 16.26
N VAL A 190 5.47 4.07 15.41
CA VAL A 190 6.43 4.09 14.29
C VAL A 190 5.73 3.60 13.02
N PRO A 191 5.88 4.29 11.87
CA PRO A 191 5.37 3.79 10.59
C PRO A 191 6.18 2.59 10.10
N ALA A 192 5.51 1.65 9.45
CA ALA A 192 6.07 0.35 9.05
C ALA A 192 7.34 0.49 8.20
N ASN A 193 7.39 1.46 7.28
CA ASN A 193 8.56 1.74 6.43
C ASN A 193 9.84 2.16 7.19
N ARG A 194 9.75 2.49 8.48
CA ARG A 194 10.90 2.82 9.35
C ARG A 194 11.27 1.68 10.31
N ILE A 195 10.58 0.55 10.23
CA ILE A 195 10.78 -0.57 11.16
C ILE A 195 11.72 -1.60 10.53
N VAL A 196 12.81 -1.88 11.24
CA VAL A 196 13.73 -2.98 10.92
C VAL A 196 13.23 -4.30 11.49
N ARG A 197 12.72 -4.29 12.74
CA ARG A 197 12.16 -5.49 13.39
C ARG A 197 11.22 -5.15 14.55
N MET A 198 10.16 -5.93 14.73
CA MET A 198 9.30 -5.88 15.91
C MET A 198 9.51 -7.09 16.83
N TYR A 199 9.39 -6.88 18.14
CA TYR A 199 9.50 -7.93 19.14
C TYR A 199 8.15 -8.12 19.81
N LEU A 200 7.53 -9.26 19.53
CA LEU A 200 6.20 -9.64 19.96
C LEU A 200 6.31 -10.70 21.05
N HIS A 201 5.63 -10.50 22.16
CA HIS A 201 5.61 -11.42 23.29
C HIS A 201 4.22 -11.98 23.50
N GLN A 202 4.12 -13.24 23.92
CA GLN A 202 2.84 -13.79 24.33
C GLN A 202 2.26 -12.97 25.50
N PRO A 203 0.98 -12.60 25.47
CA PRO A 203 0.33 -11.96 26.60
C PRO A 203 0.36 -12.90 27.82
N PRO A 204 0.46 -12.35 29.04
CA PRO A 204 0.38 -13.16 30.25
C PRO A 204 -0.97 -13.90 30.27
N ALA A 205 -0.96 -15.13 30.79
CA ALA A 205 -2.21 -15.85 31.01
C ALA A 205 -3.13 -15.01 31.90
N PRO A 206 -4.44 -14.95 31.62
CA PRO A 206 -5.38 -14.26 32.49
C PRO A 206 -5.27 -14.87 33.89
N GLU A 207 -5.00 -14.03 34.90
CA GLU A 207 -4.95 -14.53 36.27
C GLU A 207 -6.31 -15.15 36.62
N PRO A 208 -6.34 -16.31 37.31
CA PRO A 208 -7.59 -16.86 37.81
C PRO A 208 -8.22 -15.82 38.73
N THR A 209 -9.46 -15.43 38.42
CA THR A 209 -10.22 -14.46 39.23
C THR A 209 -10.32 -14.98 40.66
N LYS A 210 -9.56 -14.39 41.58
CA LYS A 210 -9.73 -14.69 43.01
C LYS A 210 -11.07 -14.08 43.42
N PRO A 211 -12.06 -14.88 43.86
CA PRO A 211 -13.36 -14.33 44.24
C PRO A 211 -13.19 -13.32 45.36
N MET A 212 -13.52 -12.06 45.10
CA MET A 212 -13.28 -10.95 46.02
C MET A 212 -14.34 -10.89 47.12
N SER A 213 -15.58 -11.34 46.84
CA SER A 213 -16.66 -11.35 47.81
C SER A 213 -16.92 -12.72 48.44
N GLY A 214 -17.49 -12.72 49.66
CA GLY A 214 -17.90 -13.95 50.34
C GLY A 214 -18.97 -14.74 49.57
N ARG A 215 -19.78 -14.08 48.74
CA ARG A 215 -20.79 -14.72 47.89
C ARG A 215 -20.14 -15.43 46.70
N GLU A 216 -19.21 -14.78 46.02
CA GLU A 216 -18.44 -15.38 44.91
C GLU A 216 -17.55 -16.52 45.40
N ARG A 217 -16.96 -16.42 46.61
CA ARG A 217 -16.21 -17.54 47.22
C ARG A 217 -17.09 -18.76 47.44
N ARG A 218 -18.30 -18.58 47.99
CA ARG A 218 -19.26 -19.68 48.21
C ARG A 218 -19.71 -20.31 46.90
N GLN A 219 -19.91 -19.50 45.86
CA GLN A 219 -20.31 -19.98 44.54
C GLN A 219 -19.16 -20.72 43.84
N ALA A 220 -17.95 -20.18 43.85
CA ALA A 220 -16.76 -20.84 43.32
C ALA A 220 -16.42 -22.15 44.06
N TRP A 221 -16.71 -22.24 45.37
CA TRP A 221 -16.59 -23.48 46.14
C TRP A 221 -17.65 -24.51 45.72
N LYS A 222 -18.92 -24.10 45.56
CA LYS A 222 -19.99 -24.98 45.04
C LYS A 222 -19.71 -25.50 43.64
N GLU A 223 -19.10 -24.68 42.79
CA GLU A 223 -18.74 -25.03 41.41
C GLU A 223 -17.39 -25.78 41.32
N GLY A 224 -16.70 -26.04 42.43
CA GLY A 224 -15.40 -26.73 42.45
C GLY A 224 -14.24 -25.95 41.80
N ARG A 225 -14.42 -24.64 41.55
CA ARG A 225 -13.43 -23.76 40.89
C ARG A 225 -12.41 -23.16 41.88
N LEU A 226 -12.67 -23.33 43.18
CA LEU A 226 -11.82 -22.84 44.24
C LEU A 226 -10.91 -23.98 44.71
N GLY A 227 -9.58 -23.84 44.54
CA GLY A 227 -8.58 -24.78 45.05
C GLY A 227 -8.48 -24.77 46.58
N PHE A 228 -7.26 -24.79 47.14
CA PHE A 228 -7.06 -24.70 48.60
C PHE A 228 -7.57 -23.35 49.15
N ASN A 229 -8.68 -23.38 49.89
CA ASN A 229 -9.40 -22.20 50.40
C ASN A 229 -9.44 -22.20 51.95
N PRO A 230 -8.33 -21.85 52.63
CA PRO A 230 -8.32 -21.75 54.08
C PRO A 230 -9.23 -20.61 54.55
N ASN A 231 -9.86 -20.78 55.71
CA ASN A 231 -10.60 -19.69 56.34
C ASN A 231 -9.65 -18.54 56.68
N PRO A 232 -10.01 -17.27 56.41
CA PRO A 232 -9.18 -16.13 56.81
C PRO A 232 -9.00 -16.15 58.33
N VAL A 233 -7.75 -16.01 58.78
CA VAL A 233 -7.43 -15.92 60.21
C VAL A 233 -8.00 -14.60 60.71
N VAL A 234 -9.05 -14.68 61.51
CA VAL A 234 -9.64 -13.50 62.14
C VAL A 234 -8.64 -12.97 63.16
N PRO A 235 -8.16 -11.72 63.07
CA PRO A 235 -7.32 -11.15 64.11
C PRO A 235 -8.07 -11.22 65.44
N ARG A 236 -7.45 -11.80 66.48
CA ARG A 236 -8.05 -11.84 67.82
C ARG A 236 -8.30 -10.39 68.26
N GLN A 237 -9.53 -10.05 68.61
CA GLN A 237 -9.82 -8.78 69.26
C GLN A 237 -9.05 -8.76 70.58
N ASN A 238 -8.17 -7.78 70.77
CA ASN A 238 -7.53 -7.56 72.06
C ASN A 238 -8.63 -7.24 73.09
N GLU A 239 -8.89 -8.17 74.00
CA GLU A 239 -9.67 -7.94 75.21
C GLU A 239 -8.85 -7.05 76.14
N ASP A 240 -8.92 -5.74 75.96
CA ASP A 240 -8.52 -4.81 77.02
C ASP A 240 -9.49 -3.65 77.11
N ARG A 241 -10.64 -3.94 77.75
CA ARG A 241 -11.55 -2.94 78.29
C ARG A 241 -11.97 -3.34 79.69
N GLY A 242 -11.30 -2.78 80.69
CA GLY A 242 -11.97 -2.41 81.93
C GLY A 242 -11.21 -2.64 83.23
N ARG A 243 -10.38 -1.68 83.64
CA ARG A 243 -10.22 -1.34 85.06
C ARG A 243 -10.42 0.16 85.26
N LYS A 244 -11.66 0.54 85.59
CA LYS A 244 -11.98 1.83 86.20
C LYS A 244 -11.18 1.96 87.51
N ARG A 245 -10.27 2.94 87.58
CA ARG A 245 -9.66 3.34 88.86
C ARG A 245 -10.65 4.22 89.60
N GLY A 246 -11.10 3.72 90.75
CA GLY A 246 -11.91 4.48 91.71
C GLY A 246 -11.10 5.60 92.36
N ARG A 247 -11.79 6.70 92.59
CA ARG A 247 -11.33 7.93 93.24
C ARG A 247 -11.37 7.74 94.76
N ARG A 248 -10.26 8.02 95.46
CA ARG A 248 -10.23 8.59 96.82
C ARG A 248 -8.86 9.17 97.08
#